data_AF-A0A182UA57-F1
#
_entry.id   AF-A0A182UA57-F1
#
_cell.length_a   1.000
_cell.length_b   1.000
_cell.length_c   1.000
_cell.angle_alpha   90.00
_cell.angle_beta   90.00
_cell.angle_gamma   90.00
#
_symmetry.space_group_name_H-M   'P 1'
#
loop_
_entity.id
_entity.type
_entity.pdbx_description
1 polymer ?
#
loop_
_entity_poly.entity_id
_entity_poly.type
_entity_poly.pdbx_seq_one_letter_code
_entity_poly.pdbx_strand_id
1 'polypeptide(L)'
;MSTLEVCEKYYGTKNIYELFGVEKSASDQEIKKAYYRLSLQTHPDRVPESDKQEATEKFKVLSKLYNILSNKDSRAIYDERGTVDDDDNASTNWLARWQQFFKPLTTEDIDNYQKSYVGSETERNDIKRAYLRGKGCKNSMMCTVPFMQCEDEPRIAAIVQEMIDSKEVPEYKIFTNEPEAKRKQRHKKYAREAKMASQMKKKQEDTSSLEQQIALKRKSAFSSLIESLEAKYGNNDDDSDELYQSEEEPPKKRKMQPAKRNARQSTRTPAKKPVSAKKRKSSK
;
A
#
# COMPACT_ATOMS: atom_id res chain seq x y z
N MET A 1 -1.14 -3.21 29.44
CA MET A 1 -0.98 -4.67 29.63
C MET A 1 0.00 -5.12 28.59
N SER A 2 1.04 -5.84 29.00
CA SER A 2 1.99 -6.45 28.08
C SER A 2 1.30 -7.48 27.19
N THR A 3 1.77 -7.68 25.96
CA THR A 3 1.21 -8.71 25.07
C THR A 3 1.15 -10.10 25.68
N LEU A 4 2.14 -10.47 26.50
CA LEU A 4 2.16 -11.74 27.22
C LEU A 4 1.10 -11.82 28.32
N GLU A 5 0.80 -10.71 28.99
CA GLU A 5 -0.26 -10.63 30.01
C GLU A 5 -1.65 -10.75 29.38
N VAL A 6 -1.85 -10.11 28.23
CA VAL A 6 -3.11 -10.24 27.48
C VAL A 6 -3.26 -11.66 26.91
N CYS A 7 -2.15 -12.30 26.54
CA CYS A 7 -2.13 -13.71 26.15
C CYS A 7 -2.53 -14.63 27.32
N GLU A 8 -1.97 -14.43 28.50
CA GLU A 8 -2.36 -15.19 29.70
C GLU A 8 -3.84 -15.02 30.03
N LYS A 9 -4.36 -13.79 29.93
CA LYS A 9 -5.78 -13.50 30.19
C LYS A 9 -6.72 -14.29 29.27
N TYR A 10 -6.40 -14.41 27.98
CA TYR A 10 -7.30 -15.01 26.99
C TYR A 10 -7.04 -16.47 26.68
N TYR A 11 -5.79 -16.93 26.82
CA TYR A 11 -5.36 -18.28 26.43
C TYR A 11 -4.74 -19.08 27.57
N GLY A 12 -4.57 -18.50 28.76
CA GLY A 12 -4.06 -19.19 29.95
C GLY A 12 -2.58 -19.58 29.87
N THR A 13 -1.83 -19.10 28.86
CA THR A 13 -0.40 -19.34 28.72
C THR A 13 0.35 -18.06 28.36
N LYS A 14 1.58 -17.93 28.87
CA LYS A 14 2.56 -16.90 28.48
C LYS A 14 3.54 -17.40 27.42
N ASN A 15 3.51 -18.70 27.11
CA ASN A 15 4.43 -19.32 26.19
C ASN A 15 3.85 -19.27 24.77
N ILE A 16 4.57 -18.59 23.87
CA ILE A 16 4.10 -18.38 22.50
C ILE A 16 4.00 -19.71 21.73
N TYR A 17 4.90 -20.66 22.01
CA TYR A 17 4.90 -21.98 21.36
C TYR A 17 3.68 -22.82 21.74
N GLU A 18 3.31 -22.80 23.03
CA GLU A 18 2.12 -23.49 23.53
C GLU A 18 0.84 -22.89 22.98
N LEU A 19 0.77 -21.55 22.85
CA LEU A 19 -0.36 -20.87 22.23
C LEU A 19 -0.61 -21.36 20.80
N PHE A 20 0.45 -21.44 19.99
CA PHE A 20 0.34 -21.93 18.61
C PHE A 20 0.24 -23.46 18.53
N GLY A 21 0.49 -24.18 19.64
CA GLY A 21 0.50 -25.64 19.68
C GLY A 21 1.63 -26.22 18.84
N VAL A 22 2.78 -25.55 18.81
CA VAL A 22 3.96 -25.94 18.04
C VAL A 22 5.16 -26.12 18.96
N GLU A 23 6.11 -26.94 18.55
CA GLU A 23 7.34 -27.17 19.32
C GLU A 23 8.33 -26.00 19.17
N LYS A 24 9.27 -25.84 20.10
CA LYS A 24 10.32 -24.80 20.00
C LYS A 24 11.21 -24.96 18.76
N SER A 25 11.31 -26.17 18.23
CA SER A 25 12.01 -26.55 16.99
C SER A 25 11.18 -26.33 15.72
N ALA A 26 9.93 -25.87 15.83
CA ALA A 26 9.00 -25.80 14.71
C ALA A 26 9.51 -24.88 13.59
N SER A 27 9.26 -25.34 12.36
CA SER A 27 9.59 -24.63 11.13
C SER A 27 8.67 -23.42 10.89
N ASP A 28 9.15 -22.45 10.12
CA ASP A 28 8.37 -21.26 9.75
C ASP A 28 7.03 -21.63 9.07
N GLN A 29 7.00 -22.75 8.34
CA GLN A 29 5.77 -23.25 7.71
C GLN A 29 4.74 -23.78 8.71
N GLU A 30 5.17 -24.46 9.78
CA GLU A 30 4.30 -24.97 10.83
C GLU A 30 3.72 -23.83 11.67
N ILE A 31 4.56 -22.84 12.01
CA ILE A 31 4.14 -21.63 12.71
C ILE A 31 3.10 -20.87 11.88
N LYS A 32 3.33 -20.73 10.56
CA LYS A 32 2.39 -20.09 9.64
C LYS A 32 1.06 -20.83 9.54
N LYS A 33 1.08 -22.17 9.48
CA LYS A 33 -0.14 -22.99 9.48
C LYS A 33 -0.92 -22.86 10.78
N ALA A 34 -0.23 -22.89 11.92
CA ALA A 34 -0.84 -22.71 13.24
C ALA A 34 -1.49 -21.33 13.38
N TYR A 35 -0.79 -20.27 12.97
CA TYR A 35 -1.33 -18.91 12.94
C TYR A 35 -2.56 -18.79 12.05
N TYR A 36 -2.55 -19.36 10.84
CA TYR A 36 -3.69 -19.32 9.94
C TYR A 36 -4.93 -19.99 10.57
N ARG A 37 -4.75 -21.14 11.22
CA ARG A 37 -5.82 -21.86 11.91
C ARG A 37 -6.43 -21.04 13.06
N LEU A 38 -5.59 -20.45 13.92
CA LEU A 38 -6.09 -19.63 15.04
C LEU A 38 -6.69 -18.31 14.57
N SER A 39 -6.08 -17.65 13.58
CA SER A 39 -6.58 -16.42 12.95
C SER A 39 -8.02 -16.58 12.45
N LEU A 40 -8.31 -17.69 11.78
CA LEU A 40 -9.67 -18.02 11.32
C LEU A 40 -10.68 -18.21 12.47
N GLN A 41 -10.25 -18.70 13.62
CA GLN A 41 -11.11 -18.88 14.79
C GLN A 41 -11.38 -17.56 15.52
N THR A 42 -10.39 -16.66 15.55
CA THR A 42 -10.47 -15.38 16.26
C THR A 42 -10.89 -14.20 15.37
N HIS A 43 -11.23 -14.45 14.09
CA HIS A 43 -11.54 -13.37 13.16
C HIS A 43 -12.88 -12.70 13.52
N PRO A 44 -12.94 -11.37 13.71
CA PRO A 44 -14.15 -10.67 14.17
C PRO A 44 -15.34 -10.77 13.21
N ASP A 45 -15.12 -11.18 11.96
CA ASP A 45 -16.17 -11.44 10.97
C ASP A 45 -16.91 -12.78 11.17
N ARG A 46 -16.32 -13.72 11.91
CA ARG A 46 -16.87 -15.08 12.11
C ARG A 46 -17.52 -15.25 13.48
N VAL A 47 -17.53 -14.20 14.29
CA VAL A 47 -17.97 -14.20 15.69
C VAL A 47 -19.18 -13.27 15.84
N PRO A 48 -20.19 -13.62 16.65
CA PRO A 48 -21.36 -12.77 16.90
C PRO A 48 -20.98 -11.38 17.43
N GLU A 49 -21.88 -10.40 17.22
CA GLU A 49 -21.66 -8.97 17.52
C GLU A 49 -21.23 -8.72 18.98
N SER A 50 -21.70 -9.55 19.91
CA SER A 50 -21.39 -9.48 21.34
C SER A 50 -19.92 -9.69 21.65
N ASP A 51 -19.23 -10.54 20.88
CA ASP A 51 -17.86 -10.98 21.20
C ASP A 51 -16.84 -10.41 20.22
N LYS A 52 -17.26 -9.52 19.30
CA LYS A 52 -16.38 -8.85 18.32
C LYS A 52 -15.23 -8.09 18.99
N GLN A 53 -15.48 -7.45 20.13
CA GLN A 53 -14.45 -6.71 20.86
C GLN A 53 -13.36 -7.65 21.38
N GLU A 54 -13.77 -8.76 22.00
CA GLU A 54 -12.86 -9.77 22.53
C GLU A 54 -12.10 -10.49 21.41
N ALA A 55 -12.77 -10.83 20.30
CA ALA A 55 -12.16 -11.42 19.12
C ALA A 55 -11.10 -10.49 18.51
N THR A 56 -11.37 -9.18 18.47
CA THR A 56 -10.42 -8.16 17.98
C THR A 56 -9.17 -8.09 18.85
N GLU A 57 -9.31 -8.14 20.17
CA GLU A 57 -8.16 -8.14 21.09
C GLU A 57 -7.35 -9.43 20.98
N LYS A 58 -8.02 -10.60 20.96
CA LYS A 58 -7.39 -11.91 20.75
C LYS A 58 -6.61 -11.94 19.43
N PHE A 59 -7.20 -11.43 18.36
CA PHE A 59 -6.56 -11.38 17.05
C PHE A 59 -5.35 -10.45 17.01
N LYS A 60 -5.42 -9.29 17.67
CA LYS A 60 -4.28 -8.35 17.77
C LYS A 60 -3.10 -9.00 18.48
N VAL A 61 -3.34 -9.66 19.61
CA VAL A 61 -2.30 -10.38 20.37
C VAL A 61 -1.72 -11.52 19.55
N LEU A 62 -2.58 -12.36 18.97
CA LEU A 62 -2.16 -13.48 18.11
C LEU A 62 -1.23 -13.01 16.98
N SER A 63 -1.59 -11.90 16.34
CA SER A 63 -0.80 -11.29 15.27
C SER A 63 0.57 -10.80 15.78
N LYS A 64 0.64 -10.19 16.96
CA LYS A 64 1.91 -9.73 17.53
C LYS A 64 2.82 -10.90 17.87
N LEU A 65 2.29 -11.94 18.51
CA LEU A 65 3.05 -13.12 18.89
C LEU A 65 3.57 -13.91 17.67
N TYR A 66 2.78 -13.99 16.60
CA TYR A 66 3.23 -14.57 15.34
C TYR A 66 4.43 -13.81 14.74
N ASN A 67 4.43 -12.48 14.79
CA ASN A 67 5.55 -11.70 14.24
C ASN A 67 6.88 -12.02 14.93
N ILE A 68 6.84 -12.25 16.23
CA ILE A 68 8.01 -12.56 17.03
C ILE A 68 8.57 -13.92 16.62
N LEU A 69 7.70 -14.92 16.46
CA LEU A 69 8.12 -16.24 15.99
C LEU A 69 8.50 -16.29 14.51
N SER A 70 7.90 -15.43 13.68
CA SER A 70 8.12 -15.43 12.23
C SER A 70 9.44 -14.77 11.83
N ASN A 71 9.99 -13.86 12.64
CA ASN A 71 11.30 -13.26 12.41
C ASN A 71 12.36 -14.00 13.23
N LYS A 72 13.41 -14.52 12.58
CA LYS A 72 14.48 -15.27 13.24
C LYS A 72 15.17 -14.46 14.34
N ASP A 73 15.40 -13.17 14.11
CA ASP A 73 16.08 -12.31 15.08
C ASP A 73 15.17 -12.08 16.31
N SER A 74 13.89 -11.78 16.07
CA SER A 74 12.91 -11.60 17.15
C SER A 74 12.63 -12.89 17.92
N ARG A 75 12.66 -14.03 17.25
CA ARG A 75 12.52 -15.36 17.85
C ARG A 75 13.71 -15.68 18.75
N ALA A 76 14.94 -15.41 18.29
CA ALA A 76 16.14 -15.60 19.09
C ALA A 76 16.11 -14.74 20.37
N ILE A 77 15.70 -13.47 20.26
CA ILE A 77 15.54 -12.57 21.41
C ILE A 77 14.49 -13.10 22.39
N TYR A 78 13.37 -13.64 21.88
CA TYR A 78 12.35 -14.26 22.71
C TYR A 78 12.85 -15.54 23.40
N ASP A 79 13.59 -16.38 22.68
CA ASP A 79 14.17 -17.61 23.24
C ASP A 79 15.23 -17.32 24.32
N GLU A 80 15.97 -16.22 24.19
CA GLU A 80 17.00 -15.79 25.15
C GLU A 80 16.42 -15.08 26.38
N ARG A 81 15.51 -14.11 26.18
CA ARG A 81 15.01 -13.24 27.26
C ARG A 81 13.65 -13.66 27.81
N GLY A 82 12.87 -14.45 27.07
CA GLY A 82 11.49 -14.82 27.43
C GLY A 82 10.50 -13.66 27.46
N THR A 83 10.89 -12.48 26.98
CA THR A 83 10.10 -11.24 27.01
C THR A 83 9.75 -10.78 25.61
N VAL A 84 8.59 -10.14 25.46
CA VAL A 84 8.15 -9.51 24.21
C VAL A 84 8.33 -8.00 24.32
N ASP A 85 8.90 -7.39 23.29
CA ASP A 85 8.92 -5.94 23.16
C ASP A 85 7.52 -5.45 22.73
N ASP A 86 6.90 -4.65 23.60
CA ASP A 86 5.54 -4.15 23.43
C ASP A 86 5.50 -2.77 22.73
N ASP A 87 6.61 -2.30 22.14
CA ASP A 87 6.65 -1.00 21.48
C ASP A 87 5.73 -0.97 20.25
N ASP A 88 4.54 -0.41 20.49
CA ASP A 88 3.39 -0.34 19.60
C ASP A 88 3.55 0.76 18.54
N ASN A 89 4.67 0.78 17.80
CA ASN A 89 4.73 1.49 16.52
C ASN A 89 3.96 0.71 15.42
N ALA A 90 2.76 0.24 15.76
CA ALA A 90 1.91 -0.66 15.02
C ALA A 90 1.20 0.00 13.81
N SER A 91 1.34 1.31 13.63
CA SER A 91 0.69 2.03 12.52
C SER A 91 1.42 1.87 11.18
N THR A 92 2.65 1.37 11.15
CA THR A 92 3.51 1.61 9.97
C THR A 92 3.58 0.44 8.98
N ASN A 93 3.05 -0.76 9.30
CA ASN A 93 3.37 -1.89 8.41
C ASN A 93 2.32 -3.00 8.20
N TRP A 94 1.03 -2.66 8.19
CA TRP A 94 0.01 -3.62 7.72
C TRP A 94 0.28 -4.07 6.27
N LEU A 95 0.71 -3.16 5.39
CA LEU A 95 0.98 -3.50 3.99
C LEU A 95 2.15 -4.48 3.81
N ALA A 96 3.31 -4.30 4.48
CA ALA A 96 4.38 -5.29 4.29
C ALA A 96 4.04 -6.63 4.94
N ARG A 97 3.27 -6.65 6.04
CA ARG A 97 2.76 -7.91 6.60
C ARG A 97 1.85 -8.61 5.59
N TRP A 98 0.92 -7.90 4.97
CA TRP A 98 0.03 -8.46 3.96
C TRP A 98 0.81 -8.97 2.72
N GLN A 99 1.83 -8.22 2.27
CA GLN A 99 2.72 -8.64 1.17
C GLN A 99 3.55 -9.91 1.48
N GLN A 100 3.84 -10.22 2.75
CA GLN A 100 4.51 -11.48 3.12
C GLN A 100 3.57 -12.69 3.00
N PHE A 101 2.26 -12.49 3.16
CA PHE A 101 1.27 -13.56 3.10
C PHE A 101 0.81 -13.85 1.66
N PHE A 102 0.68 -12.81 0.84
CA PHE A 102 0.12 -12.91 -0.50
C PHE A 102 1.19 -12.68 -1.56
N LYS A 103 1.20 -13.54 -2.58
CA LYS A 103 2.06 -13.35 -3.74
C LYS A 103 1.75 -11.99 -4.38
N PRO A 104 2.75 -11.26 -4.89
CA PRO A 104 2.49 -10.02 -5.61
C PRO A 104 1.60 -10.34 -6.81
N LEU A 105 0.49 -9.62 -6.95
CA LEU A 105 -0.40 -9.76 -8.10
C LEU A 105 0.34 -9.32 -9.35
N THR A 106 0.52 -10.25 -10.28
CA THR A 106 1.10 -9.97 -11.59
C THR A 106 0.00 -9.60 -12.58
N THR A 107 0.39 -9.00 -13.71
CA THR A 107 -0.54 -8.76 -14.82
C THR A 107 -1.09 -10.08 -15.38
N GLU A 108 -0.30 -11.14 -15.35
CA GLU A 108 -0.71 -12.47 -15.80
C GLU A 108 -1.80 -13.07 -14.91
N ASP A 109 -1.73 -12.84 -13.59
CA ASP A 109 -2.77 -13.28 -12.65
C ASP A 109 -4.12 -12.62 -12.95
N ILE A 110 -4.10 -11.33 -13.34
CA ILE A 110 -5.31 -10.58 -13.73
C ILE A 110 -5.91 -11.17 -15.01
N ASP A 111 -5.07 -11.45 -16.02
CA ASP A 111 -5.52 -12.02 -17.29
C ASP A 111 -6.06 -13.46 -17.12
N ASN A 112 -5.41 -14.25 -16.27
CA ASN A 112 -5.87 -15.60 -15.93
C ASN A 112 -7.21 -15.55 -15.19
N TYR A 113 -7.36 -14.63 -14.23
CA TYR A 113 -8.63 -14.46 -13.54
C TYR A 113 -9.73 -13.99 -14.49
N GLN A 114 -9.46 -13.04 -15.39
CA GLN A 114 -10.41 -12.59 -16.40
C GLN A 114 -10.94 -13.75 -17.25
N LYS A 115 -10.06 -14.65 -17.71
CA LYS A 115 -10.47 -15.83 -18.50
C LYS A 115 -11.34 -16.79 -17.70
N SER A 116 -11.05 -16.98 -16.42
CA SER A 116 -11.85 -17.86 -15.55
C SER A 116 -13.19 -17.25 -15.15
N TYR A 117 -13.27 -15.93 -15.09
CA TYR A 117 -14.44 -15.19 -14.64
C TYR A 117 -15.44 -14.96 -15.78
N VAL A 118 -15.00 -14.52 -16.95
CA VAL A 118 -15.88 -14.22 -18.09
C VAL A 118 -16.54 -15.51 -18.59
N GLY A 119 -17.87 -15.52 -18.64
CA GLY A 119 -18.69 -16.69 -19.01
C GLY A 119 -18.97 -17.66 -17.86
N SER A 120 -18.44 -17.40 -16.67
CA SER A 120 -18.69 -18.24 -15.49
C SER A 120 -20.05 -17.95 -14.84
N GLU A 121 -20.51 -18.89 -14.01
CA GLU A 121 -21.69 -18.68 -13.17
C GLU A 121 -21.50 -17.53 -12.17
N THR A 122 -20.25 -17.28 -11.73
CA THR A 122 -19.96 -16.13 -10.86
C THR A 122 -20.21 -14.80 -11.56
N GLU A 123 -19.85 -14.67 -12.84
CA GLU A 123 -20.16 -13.48 -13.63
C GLU A 123 -21.68 -13.30 -13.76
N ARG A 124 -22.43 -14.36 -14.07
CA ARG A 124 -23.90 -14.30 -14.16
C ARG A 124 -24.53 -13.80 -12.86
N ASN A 125 -24.08 -14.30 -11.72
CA ASN A 125 -24.56 -13.88 -10.41
C ASN A 125 -24.20 -12.43 -10.08
N ASP A 126 -23.00 -11.98 -10.47
CA ASP A 126 -22.57 -10.60 -10.30
C ASP A 126 -23.34 -9.63 -11.18
N ILE A 127 -23.63 -10.00 -12.42
CA ILE A 127 -24.52 -9.26 -13.33
C ILE A 127 -25.91 -9.16 -12.71
N LYS A 128 -26.48 -10.26 -12.22
CA LYS A 128 -27.79 -10.29 -11.55
C LYS A 128 -27.82 -9.34 -10.35
N ARG A 129 -26.81 -9.41 -9.49
CA ARG A 129 -26.66 -8.55 -8.31
C ARG A 129 -26.49 -7.08 -8.69
N ALA A 130 -25.73 -6.78 -9.74
CA ALA A 130 -25.53 -5.43 -10.23
C ALA A 130 -26.79 -4.86 -10.90
N TYR A 131 -27.52 -5.70 -11.63
CA TYR A 131 -28.77 -5.34 -12.30
C TYR A 131 -29.87 -4.96 -11.30
N LEU A 132 -30.04 -5.76 -10.25
CA LEU A 132 -30.99 -5.49 -9.16
C LEU A 132 -30.64 -4.22 -8.40
N ARG A 133 -29.36 -4.05 -8.00
CA ARG A 133 -28.90 -2.84 -7.29
C ARG A 133 -29.04 -1.58 -8.14
N GLY A 134 -28.67 -1.67 -9.42
CA GLY A 134 -28.69 -0.57 -10.37
C GLY A 134 -30.04 -0.34 -11.06
N LYS A 135 -31.08 -1.11 -10.73
CA LYS A 135 -32.41 -1.07 -11.39
C LYS A 135 -32.32 -1.07 -12.92
N GLY A 136 -31.44 -1.91 -13.48
CA GLY A 136 -31.22 -2.02 -14.92
C GLY A 136 -30.39 -0.89 -15.55
N CYS A 137 -29.73 -0.03 -14.76
CA CYS A 137 -28.83 0.98 -15.31
C CYS A 137 -27.48 0.35 -15.73
N LYS A 138 -27.21 0.27 -17.05
CA LYS A 138 -25.96 -0.28 -17.59
C LYS A 138 -24.70 0.41 -17.07
N ASN A 139 -24.74 1.73 -16.88
CA ASN A 139 -23.61 2.48 -16.28
C ASN A 139 -23.30 1.99 -14.85
N SER A 140 -24.33 1.73 -14.05
CA SER A 140 -24.14 1.20 -12.69
C SER A 140 -23.57 -0.22 -12.73
N MET A 141 -24.04 -1.04 -13.67
CA MET A 141 -23.54 -2.40 -13.84
C MET A 141 -22.07 -2.42 -14.24
N MET A 142 -21.68 -1.58 -15.19
CA MET A 142 -20.31 -1.46 -15.68
C MET A 142 -19.30 -1.04 -14.60
N CYS A 143 -19.71 -0.20 -13.65
CA CYS A 143 -18.85 0.17 -12.51
C CYS A 143 -18.79 -0.90 -11.42
N THR A 144 -19.65 -1.92 -11.47
CA THR A 144 -19.81 -2.91 -10.41
C THR A 144 -19.31 -4.28 -10.81
N VAL A 145 -19.57 -4.69 -12.06
CA VAL A 145 -19.20 -6.01 -12.59
C VAL A 145 -17.74 -5.97 -13.06
N PRO A 146 -16.87 -6.82 -12.52
CA PRO A 146 -15.49 -6.96 -12.98
C PRO A 146 -15.39 -7.21 -14.49
N PHE A 147 -14.39 -6.62 -15.13
CA PHE A 147 -14.05 -6.79 -16.56
C PHE A 147 -15.14 -6.44 -17.58
N MET A 148 -16.26 -5.85 -17.17
CA MET A 148 -17.30 -5.40 -18.09
C MET A 148 -16.83 -4.16 -18.86
N GLN A 149 -16.50 -4.33 -20.14
CA GLN A 149 -16.17 -3.20 -21.03
C GLN A 149 -17.40 -2.69 -21.78
N CYS A 150 -17.27 -1.55 -22.47
CA CYS A 150 -18.36 -1.02 -23.28
C CYS A 150 -18.63 -1.84 -24.54
N GLU A 151 -17.65 -2.59 -25.00
CA GLU A 151 -17.70 -3.53 -26.12
C GLU A 151 -18.56 -4.77 -25.80
N ASP A 152 -18.62 -5.16 -24.53
CA ASP A 152 -19.36 -6.34 -24.05
C ASP A 152 -20.86 -6.09 -23.82
N GLU A 153 -21.33 -4.84 -23.99
CA GLU A 153 -22.75 -4.48 -23.85
C GLU A 153 -23.74 -5.45 -24.54
N PRO A 154 -23.54 -5.93 -25.79
CA PRO A 154 -24.44 -6.89 -26.42
C PRO A 154 -24.44 -8.26 -25.75
N ARG A 155 -23.27 -8.74 -25.27
CA ARG A 155 -23.16 -10.03 -24.57
C ARG A 155 -23.90 -9.98 -23.23
N ILE A 156 -23.66 -8.93 -22.45
CA ILE A 156 -24.34 -8.71 -21.17
C ILE A 156 -25.86 -8.53 -21.37
N ALA A 157 -26.27 -7.85 -22.44
CA ALA A 157 -27.68 -7.72 -22.79
C ALA A 157 -28.36 -9.07 -23.05
N ALA A 158 -27.68 -9.97 -23.78
CA ALA A 158 -28.20 -11.33 -24.01
C ALA A 158 -28.36 -12.12 -22.71
N ILE A 159 -27.35 -12.08 -21.81
CA ILE A 159 -27.39 -12.77 -20.51
C ILE A 159 -28.54 -12.23 -19.64
N VAL A 160 -28.73 -10.91 -19.62
CA VAL A 160 -29.83 -10.30 -18.85
C VAL A 160 -31.19 -10.64 -19.47
N GLN A 161 -31.29 -10.68 -20.80
CA GLN A 161 -32.53 -11.09 -21.46
C GLN A 161 -32.91 -12.52 -21.11
N GLU A 162 -31.95 -13.44 -21.10
CA GLU A 162 -32.15 -14.83 -20.66
C GLU A 162 -32.63 -14.89 -19.19
N MET A 163 -32.10 -14.04 -18.31
CA MET A 163 -32.56 -13.94 -16.91
C MET A 163 -33.99 -13.37 -16.78
N ILE A 164 -34.40 -12.50 -17.69
CA ILE A 164 -35.77 -11.97 -17.74
C ILE A 164 -36.73 -13.05 -18.26
N ASP A 165 -36.34 -13.76 -19.33
CA ASP A 165 -37.15 -14.81 -19.95
C ASP A 165 -37.37 -15.99 -18.99
N SER A 166 -36.33 -16.35 -18.21
CA SER A 166 -36.40 -17.34 -17.12
C SER A 166 -37.11 -16.83 -15.86
N LYS A 167 -37.58 -15.57 -15.84
CA LYS A 167 -38.26 -14.90 -14.71
C LYS A 167 -37.42 -14.83 -13.42
N GLU A 168 -36.10 -14.93 -13.53
CA GLU A 168 -35.21 -14.78 -12.38
C GLU A 168 -35.08 -13.33 -11.90
N VAL A 169 -35.30 -12.37 -12.79
CA VAL A 169 -35.09 -10.93 -12.56
C VAL A 169 -36.22 -10.13 -13.22
N PRO A 170 -36.75 -9.08 -12.55
CA PRO A 170 -37.79 -8.24 -13.14
C PRO A 170 -37.24 -7.41 -14.31
N GLU A 171 -38.07 -7.17 -15.33
CA GLU A 171 -37.70 -6.29 -16.42
C GLU A 171 -37.71 -4.82 -15.98
N TYR A 172 -36.57 -4.14 -16.12
CA TYR A 172 -36.48 -2.70 -15.98
C TYR A 172 -36.44 -2.01 -17.34
N LYS A 173 -37.43 -1.14 -17.60
CA LYS A 173 -37.54 -0.34 -18.84
C LYS A 173 -36.30 0.49 -19.15
N ILE A 174 -35.52 0.88 -18.13
CA ILE A 174 -34.26 1.62 -18.28
C ILE A 174 -33.23 0.80 -19.05
N PHE A 175 -33.24 -0.52 -18.87
CA PHE A 175 -32.32 -1.44 -19.52
C PHE A 175 -32.75 -1.73 -20.97
N THR A 176 -34.03 -2.07 -21.16
CA THR A 176 -34.61 -2.43 -22.46
C THR A 176 -34.66 -1.24 -23.42
N ASN A 177 -35.15 -0.08 -22.95
CA ASN A 177 -35.38 1.11 -23.78
C ASN A 177 -34.28 2.15 -23.61
N GLU A 178 -33.04 1.72 -23.64
CA GLU A 178 -31.92 2.65 -23.54
C GLU A 178 -31.73 3.45 -24.84
N PRO A 179 -31.68 4.80 -24.81
CA PRO A 179 -31.44 5.60 -26.00
C PRO A 179 -30.02 5.40 -26.53
N GLU A 180 -29.90 5.19 -27.85
CA GLU A 180 -28.61 4.96 -28.53
C GLU A 180 -27.60 6.10 -28.29
N ALA A 181 -28.09 7.33 -28.09
CA ALA A 181 -27.25 8.48 -27.75
C ALA A 181 -26.47 8.28 -26.44
N LYS A 182 -27.07 7.65 -25.42
CA LYS A 182 -26.37 7.36 -24.14
C LYS A 182 -25.28 6.31 -24.34
N ARG A 183 -25.55 5.29 -25.16
CA ARG A 183 -24.55 4.29 -25.56
C ARG A 183 -23.38 4.94 -26.30
N LYS A 184 -23.65 5.76 -27.32
CA LYS A 184 -22.61 6.52 -28.06
C LYS A 184 -21.78 7.42 -27.14
N GLN A 185 -22.42 8.08 -26.17
CA GLN A 185 -21.72 8.90 -25.18
C GLN A 185 -20.81 8.08 -24.28
N ARG A 186 -21.22 6.87 -23.85
CA ARG A 186 -20.36 5.96 -23.09
C ARG A 186 -19.13 5.55 -23.88
N HIS A 187 -19.29 5.03 -25.10
CA HIS A 187 -18.14 4.65 -25.94
C HIS A 187 -17.19 5.83 -26.18
N LYS A 188 -17.72 7.03 -26.41
CA LYS A 188 -16.90 8.24 -26.55
C LYS A 188 -16.14 8.59 -25.27
N LYS A 189 -16.73 8.38 -24.09
CA LYS A 189 -16.07 8.58 -22.80
C LYS A 189 -14.91 7.58 -22.61
N TYR A 190 -15.17 6.30 -22.84
CA TYR A 190 -14.14 5.24 -22.75
C TYR A 190 -12.99 5.48 -23.74
N ALA A 191 -13.28 5.85 -24.98
CA ALA A 191 -12.26 6.19 -25.97
C ALA A 191 -11.38 7.38 -25.55
N ARG A 192 -11.97 8.39 -24.89
CA ARG A 192 -11.22 9.53 -24.33
C ARG A 192 -10.34 9.10 -23.17
N GLU A 193 -10.87 8.30 -22.24
CA GLU A 193 -10.12 7.79 -21.08
C GLU A 193 -8.95 6.91 -21.52
N ALA A 194 -9.15 6.03 -22.50
CA ALA A 194 -8.10 5.21 -23.10
C ALA A 194 -6.99 6.07 -23.73
N LYS A 195 -7.35 7.15 -24.44
CA LYS A 195 -6.39 8.11 -24.99
C LYS A 195 -5.63 8.88 -23.90
N MET A 196 -6.30 9.24 -22.80
CA MET A 196 -5.65 9.90 -21.67
C MET A 196 -4.70 8.94 -20.93
N ALA A 197 -5.09 7.68 -20.75
CA ALA A 197 -4.26 6.66 -20.12
C ALA A 197 -2.99 6.39 -20.94
N SER A 198 -3.09 6.29 -22.26
CA SER A 198 -1.90 6.12 -23.12
C SER A 198 -0.96 7.34 -23.06
N GLN A 199 -1.51 8.55 -22.99
CA GLN A 199 -0.72 9.77 -22.79
C GLN A 199 -0.04 9.82 -21.42
N MET A 200 -0.74 9.41 -20.35
CA MET A 200 -0.18 9.33 -19.00
C MET A 200 0.95 8.31 -18.93
N LYS A 201 0.76 7.13 -19.54
CA LYS A 201 1.80 6.10 -19.61
C LYS A 201 3.05 6.62 -20.32
N LYS A 202 2.89 7.28 -21.47
CA LYS A 202 4.01 7.90 -22.19
C LYS A 202 4.74 8.95 -21.33
N LYS A 203 3.99 9.82 -20.64
CA LYS A 203 4.59 10.81 -19.73
C LYS A 203 5.37 10.16 -18.59
N GLN A 204 4.85 9.06 -18.03
CA GLN A 204 5.52 8.33 -16.95
C GLN A 204 6.84 7.69 -17.42
N GLU A 205 6.85 7.14 -18.64
CA GLU A 205 8.07 6.63 -19.28
C GLU A 205 9.10 7.75 -19.49
N ASP A 206 8.66 8.91 -20.00
CA ASP A 206 9.51 10.08 -20.20
C ASP A 206 10.08 10.63 -18.87
N THR A 207 9.27 10.72 -17.81
CA THR A 207 9.72 11.19 -16.49
C THR A 207 10.64 10.20 -15.81
N SER A 208 10.35 8.90 -15.91
CA SER A 208 11.21 7.84 -15.35
C SER A 208 12.62 7.93 -15.95
N SER A 209 12.74 8.21 -17.25
CA SER A 209 14.04 8.41 -17.91
C SER A 209 14.78 9.64 -17.37
N LEU A 210 14.09 10.77 -17.19
CA LEU A 210 14.69 12.00 -16.66
C LEU A 210 15.13 11.86 -15.19
N GLU A 211 14.32 11.17 -14.39
CA GLU A 211 14.56 10.98 -12.96
C GLU A 211 15.76 10.06 -12.72
N GLN A 212 15.91 9.02 -13.56
CA GLN A 212 17.12 8.18 -13.61
C GLN A 212 18.36 9.01 -13.98
N GLN A 213 18.26 9.91 -14.96
CA GLN A 213 19.38 10.79 -15.34
C GLN A 213 19.79 11.76 -14.22
N ILE A 214 18.82 12.34 -13.48
CA ILE A 214 19.09 13.21 -12.33
C ILE A 214 19.75 12.42 -11.18
N ALA A 215 19.27 11.20 -10.91
CA ALA A 215 19.84 10.33 -9.89
C ALA A 215 21.29 9.94 -10.21
N LEU A 216 21.59 9.60 -11.47
CA LEU A 216 22.95 9.30 -11.93
C LEU A 216 23.89 10.50 -11.77
N LYS A 217 23.45 11.71 -12.16
CA LYS A 217 24.24 12.93 -11.98
C LYS A 217 24.55 13.21 -10.50
N ARG A 218 23.58 13.03 -9.61
CA ARG A 218 23.79 13.19 -8.15
C ARG A 218 24.77 12.17 -7.59
N LYS A 219 24.69 10.90 -8.02
CA LYS A 219 25.63 9.85 -7.62
C LYS A 219 27.06 10.14 -8.06
N SER A 220 27.25 10.58 -9.31
CA SER A 220 28.57 10.96 -9.84
C SER A 220 29.15 12.19 -9.14
N ALA A 221 28.33 13.20 -8.83
CA ALA A 221 28.76 14.35 -8.05
C ALA A 221 29.16 13.95 -6.61
N PHE A 222 28.45 12.99 -6.01
CA PHE A 222 28.77 12.45 -4.69
C PHE A 222 30.04 11.59 -4.69
N SER A 223 30.26 10.75 -5.71
CA SER A 223 31.50 9.95 -5.82
C SER A 223 32.72 10.84 -6.00
N SER A 224 32.64 11.88 -6.82
CA SER A 224 33.72 12.87 -6.96
C SER A 224 34.00 13.62 -5.65
N LEU A 225 32.96 13.91 -4.84
CA LEU A 225 33.13 14.49 -3.50
C LEU A 225 33.84 13.51 -2.54
N ILE A 226 33.43 12.23 -2.53
CA ILE A 226 34.06 11.18 -1.73
C ILE A 226 35.53 11.02 -2.12
N GLU A 227 35.83 10.94 -3.41
CA GLU A 227 37.20 10.80 -3.92
C GLU A 227 38.07 12.03 -3.59
N SER A 228 37.50 13.22 -3.60
CA SER A 228 38.19 14.44 -3.13
C SER A 228 38.45 14.45 -1.62
N LEU A 229 37.57 13.82 -0.83
CA LEU A 229 37.73 13.68 0.61
C LEU A 229 38.77 12.61 0.93
N GLU A 230 38.73 11.48 0.24
CA GLU A 230 39.70 10.40 0.34
C GLU A 230 41.10 10.89 -0.04
N ALA A 231 41.26 11.62 -1.14
CA ALA A 231 42.55 12.20 -1.49
C ALA A 231 43.09 13.19 -0.44
N LYS A 232 42.20 13.82 0.34
CA LYS A 232 42.56 14.83 1.34
C LYS A 232 42.84 14.24 2.73
N TYR A 233 42.23 13.10 3.05
CA TYR A 233 42.24 12.52 4.40
C TYR A 233 42.66 11.05 4.45
N GLY A 234 42.77 10.36 3.31
CA GLY A 234 43.10 8.93 3.20
C GLY A 234 44.59 8.63 3.08
N ASN A 235 45.44 9.63 2.80
CA ASN A 235 46.90 9.47 2.75
C ASN A 235 47.57 9.79 4.09
N ASN A 236 47.17 9.09 5.15
CA ASN A 236 47.98 8.99 6.37
C ASN A 236 48.49 7.56 6.47
N ASP A 237 49.57 7.28 5.74
CA ASP A 237 50.46 6.17 6.06
C ASP A 237 51.28 6.59 7.30
N ASP A 238 50.74 6.39 8.51
CA ASP A 238 51.58 6.16 9.70
C ASP A 238 50.78 5.49 10.83
N ASP A 239 51.45 4.53 11.46
CA ASP A 239 50.98 3.51 12.43
C ASP A 239 50.03 3.99 13.55
N SER A 240 49.06 3.14 13.92
CA SER A 240 49.09 2.40 15.21
C SER A 240 47.75 1.75 15.57
N ASP A 241 47.85 0.47 15.95
CA ASP A 241 46.94 -0.20 16.88
C ASP A 241 46.79 0.64 18.15
N GLU A 242 45.66 1.32 18.36
CA GLU A 242 45.28 1.73 19.72
C GLU A 242 43.76 1.73 19.88
N LEU A 243 43.30 0.67 20.55
CA LEU A 243 41.93 0.45 20.99
C LEU A 243 41.56 1.53 22.03
N TYR A 244 40.42 2.18 21.80
CA TYR A 244 39.61 2.97 22.73
C TYR A 244 40.08 3.02 24.20
N GLN A 245 40.78 4.08 24.60
CA GLN A 245 40.83 4.51 26.00
C GLN A 245 40.38 5.97 26.10
N SER A 246 39.24 6.13 26.77
CA SER A 246 38.59 7.39 27.10
C SER A 246 39.35 8.12 28.20
N GLU A 247 39.92 9.30 27.89
CA GLU A 247 40.09 10.35 28.90
C GLU A 247 39.69 11.71 28.31
N GLU A 248 38.84 12.42 29.05
CA GLU A 248 38.33 13.75 28.73
C GLU A 248 39.45 14.79 28.85
N GLU A 249 39.80 15.45 27.73
CA GLU A 249 40.39 16.80 27.80
C GLU A 249 39.66 17.79 26.87
N PRO A 250 39.41 19.03 27.33
CA PRO A 250 38.58 19.97 26.60
C PRO A 250 39.32 20.57 25.38
N PRO A 251 38.60 20.88 24.29
CA PRO A 251 39.24 21.31 23.05
C PRO A 251 39.87 22.71 23.17
N LYS A 252 41.14 22.83 22.77
CA LYS A 252 41.86 24.11 22.65
C LYS A 252 41.24 24.99 21.55
N LYS A 253 40.83 26.21 21.92
CA LYS A 253 40.25 27.21 21.00
C LYS A 253 41.26 27.63 19.92
N ARG A 254 40.99 27.33 18.65
CA ARG A 254 41.73 27.87 17.50
C ARG A 254 41.21 29.28 17.16
N LYS A 255 42.10 30.27 17.11
CA LYS A 255 41.78 31.66 16.74
C LYS A 255 41.32 31.72 15.28
N MET A 256 40.12 32.24 15.04
CA MET A 256 39.63 32.58 13.70
C MET A 256 40.35 33.82 13.16
N GLN A 257 40.83 33.77 11.91
CA GLN A 257 41.27 34.96 11.19
C GLN A 257 40.05 35.70 10.61
N PRO A 258 40.05 37.05 10.58
CA PRO A 258 38.89 37.82 10.13
C PRO A 258 38.68 37.71 8.61
N ALA A 259 37.43 37.42 8.23
CA ALA A 259 36.99 37.37 6.84
C ALA A 259 37.03 38.76 6.18
N LYS A 260 37.70 38.89 5.03
CA LYS A 260 37.67 40.09 4.20
C LYS A 260 36.28 40.24 3.55
N ARG A 261 35.53 41.27 3.94
CA ARG A 261 34.27 41.69 3.29
C ARG A 261 34.56 42.29 1.93
N ASN A 262 34.29 41.56 0.84
CA ASN A 262 34.16 42.17 -0.48
C ASN A 262 32.73 42.69 -0.66
N ALA A 263 32.58 44.01 -0.73
CA ALA A 263 31.33 44.67 -1.09
C ALA A 263 31.00 44.39 -2.56
N ARG A 264 29.83 43.79 -2.83
CA ARG A 264 29.21 43.80 -4.16
C ARG A 264 27.84 44.46 -4.08
N GLN A 265 27.68 45.48 -4.91
CA GLN A 265 26.54 46.38 -5.03
C GLN A 265 25.25 45.62 -5.35
N SER A 266 24.19 45.96 -4.61
CA SER A 266 22.82 45.50 -4.87
C SER A 266 22.21 46.37 -5.98
N THR A 267 21.98 45.81 -7.17
CA THR A 267 21.09 46.41 -8.16
C THR A 267 19.67 45.86 -7.95
N ARG A 268 18.81 46.67 -7.31
CA ARG A 268 17.36 46.44 -7.24
C ARG A 268 16.74 46.78 -8.61
N THR A 269 16.13 45.79 -9.27
CA THR A 269 15.12 46.04 -10.31
C THR A 269 13.71 45.92 -9.71
N PRO A 270 12.73 46.73 -10.17
CA PRO A 270 11.49 46.99 -9.42
C PRO A 270 10.38 45.96 -9.67
N ALA A 271 9.60 45.71 -8.62
CA ALA A 271 8.46 44.80 -8.57
C ALA A 271 7.27 45.28 -9.43
N LYS A 272 6.70 44.36 -10.23
CA LYS A 272 5.42 44.55 -10.92
C LYS A 272 4.25 44.48 -9.93
N LYS A 273 3.37 45.48 -9.98
CA LYS A 273 2.17 45.62 -9.14
C LYS A 273 1.13 44.52 -9.38
N PRO A 274 0.38 44.07 -8.35
CA PRO A 274 -0.73 43.15 -8.52
C PRO A 274 -1.99 43.84 -9.06
N VAL A 275 -2.70 43.14 -9.94
CA VAL A 275 -3.96 43.56 -10.59
C VAL A 275 -5.13 43.45 -9.61
N SER A 276 -5.91 44.52 -9.52
CA SER A 276 -7.06 44.70 -8.65
C SER A 276 -8.26 43.80 -8.98
N ALA A 277 -8.79 43.11 -7.97
CA ALA A 277 -10.06 42.40 -8.02
C ALA A 277 -11.25 43.38 -8.09
N LYS A 278 -12.10 43.23 -9.10
CA LYS A 278 -13.30 44.05 -9.32
C LYS A 278 -14.51 43.40 -8.64
N LYS A 279 -15.03 44.09 -7.62
CA LYS A 279 -16.31 43.83 -6.94
C LYS A 279 -17.44 43.66 -7.98
N ARG A 280 -18.17 42.53 -7.92
CA ARG A 280 -19.53 42.42 -8.49
C ARG A 280 -20.51 43.05 -7.50
N LYS A 281 -21.23 44.06 -7.97
CA LYS A 281 -22.35 44.71 -7.28
C LYS A 281 -23.54 43.76 -7.23
N SER A 282 -24.18 43.70 -6.07
CA SER A 282 -25.59 43.34 -5.93
C SER A 282 -26.46 44.46 -6.50
N SER A 283 -27.56 44.10 -7.15
CA SER A 283 -28.71 44.97 -7.30
C SER A 283 -29.96 44.11 -7.41
N LYS A 284 -30.92 44.44 -6.53
CA LYS A 284 -32.37 44.23 -6.53
C LYS A 284 -32.94 42.99 -7.21
#